data_AF-A0A7X7JIV1-F1
#
_entry.id   AF-A0A7X7JIV1-F1
#
_cell.length_a   1.000
_cell.length_b   1.000
_cell.length_c   1.000
_cell.angle_alpha   90.00
_cell.angle_beta   90.00
_cell.angle_gamma   90.00
#
_symmetry.space_group_name_H-M   'P 1'
#
loop_
_entity.id
_entity.type
_entity.pdbx_description
1 polymer ?
#
loop_
_entity_poly.entity_id
_entity_poly.type
_entity_poly.pdbx_seq_one_letter_code
_entity_poly.pdbx_strand_id
1 'polypeptide(L)' 'LVWEAIVPIDAVADIRQRATITRTVRTSRGVRVRAVAHMPPVEGARPVEPDLEDAYVSAVHTPITAAGVTR' A
#
# COMPACT_ATOMS: atom_id res chain seq x y z
N LEU A 1 -4.55 5.14 4.40
CA LEU A 1 -5.66 4.52 3.65
C LEU A 1 -5.09 3.41 2.78
N VAL A 2 -5.89 2.42 2.39
CA VAL A 2 -5.46 1.37 1.45
C VAL A 2 -6.06 1.66 0.08
N TRP A 3 -5.21 1.54 -0.94
CA TRP A 3 -5.55 1.81 -2.34
C TRP A 3 -5.29 0.57 -3.19
N GLU A 4 -6.13 0.34 -4.20
CA GLU A 4 -5.94 -0.72 -5.18
C GLU A 4 -5.97 -0.17 -6.62
N ALA A 5 -5.07 -0.66 -7.47
CA ALA A 5 -5.06 -0.37 -8.90
C ALA A 5 -4.58 -1.58 -9.70
N ILE A 6 -4.94 -1.65 -10.99
CA ILE A 6 -4.27 -2.53 -11.97
C ILE A 6 -3.34 -1.65 -12.79
N VAL A 7 -2.05 -1.98 -12.81
CA VAL A 7 -1.02 -1.20 -13.49
C VAL A 7 -0.11 -2.08 -14.34
N PRO A 8 0.58 -1.51 -15.34
CA PRO A 8 1.73 -2.15 -15.98
C PRO A 8 2.81 -2.58 -14.96
N ILE A 9 3.59 -3.62 -15.29
CA ILE A 9 4.59 -4.19 -14.37
C ILE A 9 5.74 -3.21 -14.06
N ASP A 10 6.12 -2.39 -15.03
CA ASP A 10 7.15 -1.36 -14.91
C ASP A 10 6.74 -0.21 -13.98
N ALA A 11 5.45 0.12 -13.91
CA ALA A 11 4.92 1.14 -13.00
C ALA A 11 4.98 0.74 -11.51
N VAL A 12 5.17 -0.55 -11.19
CA VAL A 12 5.21 -1.03 -9.78
C VAL A 12 6.39 -0.44 -9.02
N ALA A 13 7.53 -0.23 -9.69
CA ALA A 13 8.71 0.36 -9.08
C ALA A 13 8.46 1.81 -8.64
N ASP A 14 7.79 2.60 -9.49
CA ASP A 14 7.49 3.99 -9.18
C ASP A 14 6.44 4.14 -8.08
N ILE A 15 5.44 3.25 -8.03
CA ILE A 15 4.45 3.23 -6.94
C ILE A 15 5.14 2.99 -5.59
N ARG A 16 6.13 2.09 -5.55
CA ARG A 16 6.89 1.77 -4.32
C ARG A 16 7.65 2.97 -3.74
N GLN A 17 7.98 3.97 -4.56
CA GLN A 17 8.66 5.18 -4.10
C GLN A 17 7.73 6.14 -3.34
N ARG A 18 6.41 6.02 -3.53
CA ARG A 18 5.40 6.95 -2.99
C ARG A 18 4.35 6.28 -2.10
N ALA A 19 4.38 4.95 -1.97
CA ALA A 19 3.48 4.19 -1.13
C ALA A 19 4.10 2.87 -0.64
N THR A 20 3.59 2.36 0.47
CA THR A 20 3.97 1.04 0.98
C THR A 20 3.12 -0.02 0.28
N ILE A 21 3.70 -0.73 -0.68
CA ILE A 21 3.02 -1.85 -1.36
C ILE A 21 2.90 -3.03 -0.40
N THR A 22 1.67 -3.46 -0.14
CA THR A 22 1.35 -4.59 0.75
C THR A 22 1.25 -5.87 -0.06
N ARG A 23 0.58 -5.82 -1.23
CA ARG A 23 0.34 -6.99 -2.08
C ARG A 23 0.49 -6.66 -3.57
N THR A 24 1.05 -7.60 -4.33
CA THR A 24 1.05 -7.56 -5.80
C THR A 24 0.58 -8.90 -6.37
N VAL A 25 -0.38 -8.87 -7.28
CA VAL A 25 -0.89 -10.06 -7.98
C VAL A 25 -0.82 -9.84 -9.48
N ARG A 26 -0.10 -10.69 -10.21
CA ARG A 26 -0.10 -10.68 -11.68
C ARG A 26 -1.46 -11.17 -12.18
N THR A 27 -2.03 -10.45 -13.13
CA THR A 27 -3.29 -10.78 -13.79
C THR A 27 -3.11 -10.68 -15.31
N SER A 28 -4.09 -11.14 -16.09
CA SER A 28 -4.10 -10.95 -17.55
C SER A 28 -4.18 -9.48 -17.98
N ARG A 29 -4.53 -8.56 -17.06
CA ARG A 29 -4.71 -7.13 -17.33
C ARG A 29 -3.57 -6.26 -16.80
N GLY A 30 -2.51 -6.86 -16.26
CA GLY A 30 -1.43 -6.17 -15.56
C GLY A 30 -1.29 -6.65 -14.11
N VAL A 31 -0.61 -5.87 -13.29
CA VAL A 31 -0.38 -6.16 -11.87
C VAL A 31 -1.43 -5.46 -11.04
N ARG A 32 -2.23 -6.22 -10.29
CA ARG A 32 -3.04 -5.65 -9.21
C ARG A 32 -2.13 -5.33 -8.05
N VAL A 33 -2.05 -4.06 -7.70
CA VAL A 33 -1.27 -3.54 -6.57
C VAL A 33 -2.22 -3.11 -5.47
N ARG A 34 -2.00 -3.57 -4.24
CA ARG A 34 -2.54 -2.95 -3.02
C ARG A 34 -1.42 -2.21 -2.29
N ALA A 35 -1.72 -1.00 -1.83
CA ALA A 35 -0.73 -0.17 -1.14
C ALA A 35 -1.36 0.72 -0.07
N VAL A 36 -0.60 0.97 0.99
CA VAL A 36 -0.91 1.96 2.03
C VAL A 36 -0.32 3.30 1.62
N ALA A 37 -1.17 4.33 1.56
CA ALA A 37 -0.75 5.70 1.32
C ALA A 37 -1.78 6.71 1.87
N HIS A 38 -1.35 7.96 2.08
CA HIS A 38 -2.25 9.06 2.43
C HIS A 38 -3.08 9.54 1.23
N MET A 39 -2.51 9.49 0.03
CA MET A 39 -3.13 9.88 -1.24
C MET A 39 -3.06 8.72 -2.25
N PRO A 40 -3.92 8.67 -3.29
CA PRO A 40 -3.83 7.65 -4.32
C PRO A 40 -2.43 7.69 -4.99
N PRO A 41 -1.67 6.57 -4.99
CA PRO A 41 -0.29 6.59 -5.46
C PRO A 41 -0.13 6.53 -6.98
N VAL A 42 -1.24 6.31 -7.69
CA VAL A 42 -1.34 6.28 -9.15
C VAL A 42 -2.75 6.71 -9.56
N GLU A 43 -2.88 7.27 -10.75
CA GLU A 43 -4.16 7.59 -11.36
C GLU A 43 -5.05 6.34 -11.46
N GLY A 44 -6.34 6.49 -11.17
CA GLY A 44 -7.30 5.39 -11.20
C GLY A 44 -7.22 4.42 -10.01
N ALA A 45 -6.32 4.66 -9.04
CA ALA A 45 -6.33 3.91 -7.79
C ALA A 45 -7.61 4.19 -7.01
N ARG A 46 -8.29 3.12 -6.58
CA ARG A 46 -9.54 3.20 -5.81
C ARG A 46 -9.27 2.89 -4.33
N PRO A 47 -9.93 3.57 -3.38
CA PRO A 47 -9.84 3.20 -1.98
C PRO A 47 -10.51 1.83 -1.78
N VAL A 48 -9.94 1.05 -0.87
CA VAL A 48 -10.46 -0.27 -0.49
C VAL A 48 -10.39 -0.43 1.02
N GLU A 49 -11.25 -1.27 1.57
CA GLU A 49 -11.20 -1.61 2.99
C GLU A 49 -9.86 -2.31 3.30
N PRO A 50 -9.10 -1.88 4.32
CA PRO A 50 -7.88 -2.54 4.75
C PRO A 50 -8.16 -3.96 5.24
N ASP A 51 -7.24 -4.90 4.94
CA ASP A 51 -7.23 -6.23 5.54
C ASP A 51 -6.07 -6.40 6.53
N LEU A 52 -5.93 -7.60 7.12
CA LEU A 52 -4.89 -7.89 8.12
C LEU A 52 -3.48 -7.76 7.56
N GLU A 53 -3.27 -8.09 6.28
CA GLU A 53 -1.96 -7.95 5.65
C GLU A 53 -1.59 -6.47 5.53
N ASP A 54 -2.55 -5.62 5.14
CA ASP A 54 -2.33 -4.17 5.06
C ASP A 54 -1.97 -3.57 6.43
N ALA A 55 -2.69 -3.97 7.48
CA ALA A 55 -2.44 -3.51 8.84
C ALA A 55 -1.06 -3.97 9.36
N TYR A 56 -0.72 -5.25 9.16
CA TYR A 56 0.56 -5.81 9.57
C TYR A 56 1.73 -5.12 8.88
N VAL A 57 1.68 -5.01 7.55
CA VAL A 57 2.73 -4.35 6.77
C VAL A 57 2.86 -2.88 7.18
N SER A 58 1.76 -2.16 7.39
CA SER A 58 1.81 -0.79 7.89
C SER A 58 2.47 -0.69 9.27
N ALA A 59 2.18 -1.60 10.19
CA ALA A 59 2.73 -1.60 11.54
C ALA A 59 4.24 -1.87 11.57
N VAL A 60 4.75 -2.74 10.68
CA VAL A 60 6.20 -3.05 10.63
C VAL A 60 7.01 -2.00 9.85
N HIS A 61 6.38 -1.28 8.92
CA HIS A 61 7.05 -0.21 8.15
C HIS A 61 6.92 1.17 8.79
N THR A 62 5.98 1.35 9.73
CA THR A 62 5.91 2.56 10.53
C THR A 62 6.85 2.38 11.71
N PRO A 63 7.87 3.24 11.91
CA PRO A 63 8.65 3.19 13.14
C PRO A 63 7.69 3.35 14.31
N ILE A 64 7.71 2.40 15.25
CA ILE A 64 6.93 2.48 16.48
C ILE A 64 7.44 3.71 17.20
N THR A 65 6.71 4.82 17.06
CA THR A 65 6.88 5.92 18.00
C THR A 65 6.27 5.40 19.28
N ALA A 66 7.12 5.04 20.25
CA ALA A 66 6.66 4.65 21.57
C ALA A 66 5.86 5.83 22.13
N ALA A 67 4.54 5.80 21.97
CA ALA A 67 3.65 6.73 22.60
C ALA A 67 3.87 6.55 24.11
N GLY A 68 4.36 7.62 24.75
CA GLY A 68 4.85 7.60 26.12
C GLY A 68 3.90 6.88 27.06
N VAL A 69 4.39 5.79 27.65
CA VAL A 69 3.84 5.26 28.90
C VAL A 69 4.12 6.31 29.96
N THR A 70 3.18 7.22 30.15
CA THR A 70 3.19 8.12 31.30
C THR A 70 2.72 7.28 32.48
N ARG A 71 3.66 7.00 33.38
CA ARG A 71 3.45 6.27 34.63
C ARG A 71 2.60 7.08 35.61
#